data_AF-A0A7C7IIR1-F1
#
_entry.id   AF-A0A7C7IIR1-F1
#
_cell.length_a   1.000
_cell.length_b   1.000
_cell.length_c   1.000
_cell.angle_alpha   90.00
_cell.angle_beta   90.00
_cell.angle_gamma   90.00
#
_symmetry.space_group_name_H-M   'P 1'
#
loop_
_entity.id
_entity.type
_entity.pdbx_description
1 polymer ?
#
loop_
_entity_poly.entity_id
_entity_poly.type
_entity_poly.pdbx_seq_one_letter_code
_entity_poly.pdbx_strand_id
1 'polypeptide(L)'
;MIPGDFRVPKISPKILLISGLGTLITLVILIIAVLFIGSAWWTQPLFGFDEGPDQPIAFKHSPHVKDLGMKCTYCHRFGTEGAAAAAIPPVEFCMSCHRVVGDDNKEIKKIRDAYSGGKPTLTKCYLQ
;
A
#
# COMPACT_ATOMS: atom_id res chain seq x y z
N MET A 1 -4.20 50.29 50.63
CA MET A 1 -2.80 49.90 50.89
C MET A 1 -2.64 48.43 50.55
N ILE A 2 -1.88 48.09 49.51
CA ILE A 2 -1.48 46.70 49.22
C ILE A 2 -0.14 46.50 49.92
N PRO A 3 0.03 45.49 50.80
CA PRO A 3 1.31 45.21 51.45
C PRO A 3 2.39 44.95 50.39
N GLY A 4 3.45 45.75 50.45
CA GLY A 4 4.51 45.84 49.44
C GLY A 4 5.75 45.03 49.81
N ASP A 5 5.59 43.78 50.27
CA ASP A 5 6.69 42.89 50.63
C ASP A 5 6.79 41.67 49.70
N PHE A 6 6.51 41.87 48.41
CA PHE A 6 6.73 40.87 47.37
C PHE A 6 8.22 40.53 47.22
N ARG A 7 8.69 39.53 47.97
CA ARG A 7 10.01 38.94 47.79
C ARG A 7 9.94 37.94 46.63
N VAL A 8 10.48 38.32 45.48
CA VAL A 8 10.58 37.42 44.32
C VAL A 8 11.44 36.21 44.73
N PRO A 9 10.93 34.97 44.60
CA PRO A 9 11.70 33.79 44.91
C PRO A 9 12.91 33.72 43.97
N LYS A 10 14.12 33.62 44.53
CA LYS A 10 15.36 33.49 43.75
C LYS A 10 15.43 32.09 43.16
N ILE A 11 14.98 31.94 41.92
CA ILE A 11 15.08 30.68 41.18
C ILE A 11 16.57 30.39 40.96
N SER A 12 17.02 29.20 41.36
CA SER A 12 18.43 28.84 41.20
C SER A 12 18.78 28.68 39.71
N PRO A 13 19.99 29.08 39.27
CA PRO A 13 20.41 28.94 37.88
C PRO A 13 20.37 27.48 37.39
N LYS A 14 20.50 26.50 38.29
CA LYS A 14 20.35 25.07 37.96
C LYS A 14 18.93 24.71 37.54
N ILE A 15 17.91 25.26 38.20
CA ILE A 15 16.49 25.03 37.84
C ILE A 15 16.18 25.69 36.50
N LEU A 16 16.71 26.90 36.26
CA LEU A 16 16.57 27.59 34.97
C LEU A 16 17.19 26.75 33.84
N LEU A 17 18.40 26.23 34.04
CA LEU A 17 19.09 25.39 33.05
C LEU A 17 18.38 24.06 32.78
N ILE A 18 17.90 23.37 33.83
CA ILE A 18 17.16 22.11 33.68
C ILE A 18 15.82 22.35 32.95
N SER A 19 15.12 23.43 33.29
CA SER A 19 13.86 23.80 32.62
C SER A 19 14.07 24.10 31.13
N GLY A 20 15.11 24.87 30.78
CA GLY A 20 15.42 25.21 29.39
C GLY A 20 15.88 24.00 28.56
N LEU A 21 16.68 23.10 29.16
CA LEU A 21 17.09 21.86 28.50
C LEU A 21 15.90 20.91 28.30
N GLY A 22 14.99 20.83 29.28
CA GLY A 22 13.76 20.03 29.19
C GLY A 22 12.81 20.50 28.08
N THR A 23 12.60 21.81 27.93
CA THR A 23 11.80 22.35 26.83
C THR A 23 12.45 22.11 25.47
N LEU A 24 13.78 22.27 25.38
CA LEU A 24 14.51 22.02 24.13
C LEU A 24 14.38 20.54 23.71
N ILE A 25 14.59 19.60 24.62
CA ILE A 25 14.47 18.16 24.34
C ILE A 25 13.04 17.81 23.89
N THR A 26 12.04 18.35 24.56
CA THR A 26 10.63 18.12 24.21
C THR A 26 10.31 18.65 22.80
N LEU A 27 10.79 19.86 22.46
CA LEU A 27 10.64 20.42 21.12
C LEU A 27 11.31 19.58 20.05
N VAL A 28 12.52 19.10 20.30
CA VAL A 28 13.26 18.24 19.36
C VAL A 28 12.51 16.93 19.12
N ILE A 29 11.98 16.29 20.17
CA ILE A 29 11.19 15.05 20.03
C ILE A 29 9.92 15.30 19.22
N LEU A 30 9.22 16.41 19.48
CA LEU A 30 8.01 16.78 18.72
C LEU A 30 8.32 17.04 17.24
N ILE A 31 9.42 17.73 16.93
CA ILE A 31 9.86 17.96 15.55
C ILE A 31 10.17 16.63 14.87
N ILE A 32 10.90 15.72 15.53
CA ILE A 32 11.21 14.40 14.98
C ILE A 32 9.93 13.60 14.72
N ALA A 33 8.97 13.62 15.65
CA ALA A 33 7.69 12.92 15.48
C ALA A 33 6.89 13.48 14.29
N VAL A 34 6.84 14.81 14.12
CA VAL A 34 6.18 15.45 12.98
C VAL A 34 6.88 15.11 11.67
N LEU A 35 8.21 15.10 11.64
CA LEU A 35 8.96 14.72 10.43
C LEU A 35 8.81 13.23 10.10
N PHE A 36 8.74 12.36 11.11
CA PHE A 36 8.51 10.92 10.91
C PHE A 36 7.11 10.65 10.36
N ILE A 37 6.09 11.25 10.96
CA ILE A 37 4.69 11.12 10.48
C ILE A 37 4.56 11.77 9.10
N GLY A 38 5.09 12.99 8.93
CA GLY A 38 5.06 13.72 7.68
C GLY A 38 5.77 12.98 6.54
N SER A 39 6.94 12.38 6.78
CA SER A 39 7.64 11.58 5.77
C SER A 39 6.90 10.29 5.41
N ALA A 40 6.25 9.64 6.38
CA ALA A 40 5.41 8.48 6.14
C ALA A 40 4.14 8.83 5.33
N TRP A 41 3.67 10.08 5.40
CA TRP A 41 2.44 10.53 4.75
C TRP A 41 2.71 11.37 3.48
N TRP A 42 3.95 11.80 3.25
CA TRP A 42 4.35 12.55 2.05
C TRP A 42 4.18 11.73 0.77
N THR A 43 4.29 10.41 0.87
CA THR A 43 4.14 9.46 -0.26
C THR A 43 2.77 8.78 -0.28
N GLN A 44 1.88 9.12 0.66
CA GLN A 44 0.55 8.55 0.75
C GLN A 44 -0.46 9.60 0.23
N PRO A 45 -1.10 9.42 -0.94
CA PRO A 45 -2.19 10.27 -1.35
C PRO A 45 -3.28 10.26 -0.26
N LEU A 46 -3.53 11.43 0.32
CA LEU A 46 -4.62 11.70 1.28
C LEU A 46 -6.01 11.31 0.74
N PHE A 47 -6.12 11.05 -0.57
CA PHE A 47 -7.33 10.70 -1.30
C PHE A 47 -7.22 9.36 -2.07
N GLY A 48 -6.64 8.33 -1.43
CA GLY A 48 -6.89 6.94 -1.82
C GLY A 48 -5.76 6.24 -2.56
N PHE A 49 -5.48 5.02 -2.12
CA PHE A 49 -4.75 3.99 -2.85
C PHE A 49 -5.70 3.02 -3.56
N ASP A 50 -6.94 3.45 -3.83
CA ASP A 50 -7.96 2.55 -4.37
C ASP A 50 -7.66 2.10 -5.81
N GLU A 51 -6.73 2.79 -6.49
CA GLU A 51 -6.33 2.50 -7.85
C GLU A 51 -4.92 1.91 -7.84
N GLY A 52 -4.85 0.57 -7.85
CA GLY A 52 -3.64 -0.13 -8.24
C GLY A 52 -3.20 0.26 -9.67
N PRO A 53 -1.98 -0.10 -10.09
CA PRO A 53 -1.53 0.22 -11.44
C PRO A 53 -2.50 -0.32 -12.49
N ASP A 54 -2.72 0.45 -13.55
CA ASP A 54 -3.58 0.07 -14.67
C ASP A 54 -3.17 -1.31 -15.20
N GLN A 55 -4.03 -2.30 -14.98
CA GLN A 55 -3.78 -3.66 -15.44
C GLN A 55 -4.06 -3.75 -16.94
N PRO A 56 -3.17 -4.38 -17.74
CA PRO A 56 -3.40 -4.55 -19.18
C PRO A 56 -4.72 -5.28 -19.50
N ILE A 57 -5.16 -6.15 -18.59
CA ILE A 57 -6.38 -6.95 -18.68
C ILE A 57 -7.21 -6.68 -17.42
N ALA A 58 -8.45 -6.22 -17.60
CA ALA A 58 -9.35 -5.92 -16.48
C ALA A 58 -9.99 -7.21 -15.94
N PHE A 59 -9.23 -7.98 -15.16
CA PHE A 59 -9.71 -9.23 -14.57
C PHE A 59 -10.79 -8.98 -13.51
N LYS A 60 -11.89 -9.76 -13.57
CA LYS A 60 -12.99 -9.71 -12.60
C LYS A 60 -13.09 -11.05 -11.86
N HIS A 61 -13.01 -11.02 -10.52
CA HIS A 61 -13.15 -12.21 -9.69
C HIS A 61 -14.58 -12.76 -9.63
N SER A 62 -15.62 -11.90 -9.73
CA SER A 62 -17.02 -12.31 -9.50
C SER A 62 -17.48 -13.47 -10.39
N PRO A 63 -17.31 -13.45 -11.72
CA PRO A 63 -17.73 -14.56 -12.57
C PRO A 63 -17.07 -15.90 -12.20
N HIS A 64 -15.85 -15.83 -11.68
CA HIS A 64 -15.03 -17.00 -11.37
C HIS A 64 -15.36 -17.58 -9.99
N VAL A 65 -15.45 -16.72 -8.98
CA VAL A 65 -15.59 -17.15 -7.57
C VAL A 65 -17.06 -17.15 -7.15
N LYS A 66 -17.81 -16.10 -7.45
CA LYS A 66 -19.19 -15.95 -7.00
C LYS A 66 -20.15 -16.79 -7.85
N ASP A 67 -19.99 -16.73 -9.17
CA ASP A 67 -20.98 -17.33 -10.07
C ASP A 67 -20.65 -18.80 -10.37
N LEU A 68 -19.36 -19.14 -10.52
CA LEU A 68 -18.89 -20.50 -10.79
C LEU A 68 -18.40 -21.27 -9.54
N GLY A 69 -18.28 -20.60 -8.38
CA GLY A 69 -17.86 -21.25 -7.14
C GLY A 69 -16.39 -21.72 -7.09
N MET A 70 -15.52 -21.17 -7.95
CA MET A 70 -14.11 -21.59 -7.95
C MET A 70 -13.39 -21.17 -6.66
N LYS A 71 -12.58 -22.08 -6.11
CA LYS A 71 -11.77 -21.82 -4.92
C LYS A 71 -10.64 -20.82 -5.26
N CYS A 72 -10.29 -19.94 -4.32
CA CYS A 72 -9.20 -18.98 -4.50
C CYS A 72 -7.86 -19.65 -4.84
N THR A 73 -7.62 -20.84 -4.27
CA THR A 73 -6.43 -21.67 -4.50
C THR A 73 -6.33 -22.23 -5.92
N TYR A 74 -7.43 -22.21 -6.68
CA TYR A 74 -7.44 -22.67 -8.07
C TYR A 74 -6.50 -21.82 -8.93
N CYS A 75 -6.60 -20.49 -8.81
CA CYS A 75 -5.72 -19.55 -9.49
C CYS A 75 -4.44 -19.27 -8.67
N HIS A 76 -4.56 -19.13 -7.34
CA HIS A 76 -3.45 -18.77 -6.44
C HIS A 76 -2.76 -19.98 -5.80
N ARG A 77 -2.42 -20.98 -6.62
CA ARG A 77 -1.85 -22.24 -6.14
C ARG A 77 -0.48 -22.10 -5.46
N PHE A 78 0.33 -21.10 -5.86
CA PHE A 78 1.70 -20.91 -5.36
C PHE A 78 1.80 -19.91 -4.20
N GLY A 79 0.70 -19.71 -3.47
CA GLY A 79 0.53 -18.57 -2.57
C GLY A 79 -0.18 -18.83 -1.25
N THR A 80 -0.63 -20.06 -1.02
CA THR A 80 -1.64 -20.37 0.00
C THR A 80 -1.11 -21.20 1.16
N GLU A 81 0.08 -21.80 1.02
CA GLU A 81 0.80 -22.48 2.11
C GLU A 81 2.26 -22.00 2.13
N GLY A 82 2.63 -21.24 3.17
CA GLY A 82 4.02 -20.85 3.47
C GLY A 82 4.67 -19.77 2.59
N ALA A 83 4.01 -19.29 1.54
CA ALA A 83 4.54 -18.23 0.67
C ALA A 83 4.29 -16.83 1.24
N ALA A 84 5.28 -15.94 1.11
CA ALA A 84 5.18 -14.54 1.54
C ALA A 84 4.15 -13.73 0.73
N ALA A 85 3.77 -14.19 -0.47
CA ALA A 85 2.77 -13.56 -1.32
C ALA A 85 2.10 -14.57 -2.25
N ALA A 86 0.86 -14.28 -2.64
CA ALA A 86 0.15 -15.08 -3.64
C ALA A 86 0.64 -14.75 -5.05
N ALA A 87 1.21 -15.75 -5.74
CA ALA A 87 1.58 -15.59 -7.14
C ALA A 87 0.34 -15.42 -8.04
N ILE A 88 0.49 -14.59 -9.06
CA ILE A 88 -0.50 -14.41 -10.13
C ILE A 88 -0.29 -15.55 -11.15
N PRO A 89 -1.35 -16.25 -11.60
CA PRO A 89 -1.20 -17.33 -12.56
C PRO A 89 -0.71 -16.82 -13.93
N PRO A 90 -0.02 -17.68 -14.70
CA PRO A 90 0.43 -17.32 -16.04
C PRO A 90 -0.74 -17.40 -17.05
N VAL A 91 -0.60 -16.78 -18.22
CA VAL A 91 -1.67 -16.62 -19.24
C VAL A 91 -2.24 -17.96 -19.71
N GLU A 92 -1.38 -18.98 -19.77
CA GLU A 92 -1.68 -20.36 -20.14
C GLU A 92 -2.81 -20.91 -19.27
N PHE A 93 -2.85 -20.51 -17.99
CA PHE A 93 -3.90 -20.92 -17.06
C PHE A 93 -5.27 -20.39 -17.49
N CYS A 94 -5.35 -19.11 -17.87
CA CYS A 94 -6.57 -18.49 -18.37
C CYS A 94 -7.07 -19.20 -19.66
N MET A 95 -6.12 -19.57 -20.53
CA MET A 95 -6.41 -20.23 -21.81
C MET A 95 -6.87 -21.69 -21.69
N SER A 96 -6.75 -22.32 -20.52
CA SER A 96 -7.32 -23.66 -20.27
C SER A 96 -8.84 -23.69 -20.51
N CYS A 97 -9.54 -22.60 -20.18
CA CYS A 97 -10.97 -22.44 -20.41
C CYS A 97 -11.25 -21.43 -21.53
N HIS A 98 -10.61 -20.26 -21.52
CA HIS A 98 -10.90 -19.15 -22.44
C HIS A 98 -10.51 -19.38 -23.90
N ARG A 99 -9.96 -20.55 -24.22
CA ARG A 99 -9.86 -21.04 -25.61
C ARG A 99 -11.21 -21.23 -26.29
N VAL A 100 -12.28 -21.50 -25.53
CA VAL A 100 -13.62 -21.81 -26.06
C VAL A 100 -14.76 -21.07 -25.36
N VAL A 101 -14.47 -20.25 -24.34
CA VAL A 101 -15.51 -19.48 -23.61
C VAL A 101 -15.24 -17.99 -23.62
N GLY A 102 -16.32 -17.21 -23.75
CA GLY A 102 -16.33 -15.75 -23.63
C GLY A 102 -15.79 -14.99 -24.85
N ASP A 103 -16.13 -15.48 -26.05
CA ASP A 103 -15.73 -14.89 -27.33
C ASP A 103 -16.16 -13.42 -27.50
N ASP A 104 -17.32 -13.05 -26.94
CA ASP A 104 -17.86 -11.69 -27.05
C ASP A 104 -17.18 -10.67 -26.11
N ASN A 105 -16.25 -11.11 -25.25
CA ASN A 105 -15.60 -10.26 -24.28
C ASN A 105 -14.26 -9.73 -24.78
N LYS A 106 -14.15 -8.40 -24.92
CA LYS A 106 -12.93 -7.69 -25.29
C LYS A 106 -11.71 -8.02 -24.41
N GLU A 107 -11.90 -8.29 -23.12
CA GLU A 107 -10.80 -8.62 -22.22
C GLU A 107 -10.29 -10.05 -22.44
N ILE A 108 -11.17 -10.97 -22.84
CA ILE A 108 -10.78 -12.34 -23.19
C ILE A 108 -10.00 -12.35 -24.51
N LYS A 109 -10.35 -11.48 -25.45
CA LYS A 109 -9.54 -11.27 -26.66
C LYS A 109 -8.11 -10.85 -26.31
N LYS A 110 -7.92 -9.93 -25.37
CA LYS A 110 -6.57 -9.53 -24.91
C LYS A 110 -5.77 -10.70 -24.32
N ILE A 111 -6.42 -11.60 -23.57
CA ILE A 111 -5.78 -12.82 -23.04
C ILE A 111 -5.30 -13.71 -24.20
N ARG A 112 -6.13 -13.91 -25.23
CA ARG A 112 -5.79 -14.73 -26.40
C ARG A 112 -4.66 -14.11 -27.20
N ASP A 113 -4.71 -12.80 -27.45
CA ASP A 113 -3.66 -12.07 -28.14
C ASP A 113 -2.31 -12.18 -27.40
N ALA A 114 -2.34 -12.11 -26.06
CA ALA A 114 -1.15 -12.28 -25.24
C ALA A 114 -0.60 -13.71 -25.28
N TYR A 115 -1.48 -14.72 -25.23
CA TYR A 115 -1.11 -16.12 -25.37
C TYR A 115 -0.47 -16.43 -26.73
N SER A 116 -1.12 -16.00 -27.83
CA SER A 116 -0.61 -16.20 -29.20
C SER A 116 0.66 -15.42 -29.49
N GLY A 117 0.83 -14.23 -28.88
CA GLY A 117 2.04 -13.42 -29.02
C GLY A 117 3.23 -13.92 -28.20
N GLY A 118 3.09 -15.00 -27.43
CA GLY A 118 4.14 -15.50 -26.53
C GLY A 118 4.51 -14.50 -25.42
N LYS A 119 3.64 -13.54 -25.12
CA LYS A 119 3.88 -12.49 -24.12
C LYS A 119 3.27 -12.94 -22.80
N PRO A 120 4.07 -13.26 -21.77
CA PRO A 120 3.51 -13.42 -20.43
C PRO A 120 2.90 -12.09 -20.01
N THR A 121 1.61 -12.04 -19.66
CA THR A 121 0.87 -10.80 -19.33
C THR A 121 1.32 -10.12 -18.03
N LEU A 122 2.51 -10.45 -17.53
CA LEU A 122 3.10 -9.89 -16.32
C LEU A 122 4.46 -9.21 -16.56
N THR A 123 5.03 -9.24 -17.77
CA THR A 123 6.39 -8.69 -18.00
C THR A 123 6.46 -7.20 -18.32
N LYS A 124 5.34 -6.46 -18.31
CA LYS A 124 5.39 -4.99 -18.51
C LYS A 124 5.41 -4.16 -17.23
N CYS A 125 5.85 -4.74 -16.12
CA CYS A 125 6.16 -3.99 -14.89
C CYS A 125 7.66 -3.73 -14.67
N TYR A 126 8.55 -4.01 -15.63
CA TYR A 126 9.99 -3.70 -15.46
C TYR A 126 10.72 -3.31 -16.75
N LEU A 127 10.14 -2.41 -17.55
CA LEU A 127 10.89 -1.61 -18.53
C LEU A 127 10.32 -0.20 -18.60
N GLN A 128 10.24 0.45 -17.44
CA GLN A 128 10.26 1.90 -17.32
C GLN A 128 10.97 2.30 -16.04
#